data_AF-A0ABD1ZBD5-F1
#
_entry.id   AF-A0ABD1ZBD5-F1
#
_cell.length_a   1.000
_cell.length_b   1.000
_cell.length_c   1.000
_cell.angle_alpha   90.00
_cell.angle_beta   90.00
_cell.angle_gamma   90.00
#
_symmetry.space_group_name_H-M   'P 1'
#
loop_
_entity.id
_entity.type
_entity.pdbx_description
1 polymer ?
#
loop_
_entity_poly.entity_id
_entity_poly.type
_entity_poly.pdbx_seq_one_letter_code
_entity_poly.pdbx_strand_id
1 'polypeptide(L)'
;MAESSMNLRGQGNQLFREACDERLAPVVRSRRFLRAEFFYTQALAASRTEDERAKCRKNLGALHWNLAKMSLELYEDGQASSLVHERPPSFDLERSTENYLAALRHGRASGQRREWMESVENILQEMAQSVVKEHAWICEEAFIAKLCDLYKAGLASGAKSLAYNTLQLAHVRRLLDEAVKELHRSKDETVPAGANYSNCLSLLHRCNIPLEQIRRREESDPECIEEARLLKLSADNCRARCESTKAREEGKRFLHEFKKSTDEDRRNHMLTCALDKFKEAAGHAKGVNAECEAEALACIGDAYTEIRREEKAQSYYSAVVKLAEKSDVVQTKGFYEKARAAANAWLKRMREGRPGFHLLPEIKADLEKIEAEFERLKTEEFLKYLYRSYPPRARNGTAYTLGETGTAAQSRIALRKALHHYHPDHNALGDDKWLALCGEITKLLLLRHQANAQAE
;
A
#
# COMPACT_ATOMS: atom_id res chain seq x y z
N MET A 1 18.92 6.53 63.36
CA MET A 1 19.90 6.39 62.26
C MET A 1 19.12 6.04 61.01
N ALA A 2 19.28 6.77 59.90
CA ALA A 2 18.60 6.41 58.65
C ALA A 2 19.14 5.07 58.13
N GLU A 3 18.27 4.12 57.79
CA GLU A 3 18.69 2.86 57.19
C GLU A 3 19.36 3.08 55.83
N SER A 4 20.40 2.30 55.53
CA SER A 4 21.11 2.41 54.25
C SER A 4 20.27 1.84 53.11
N SER A 5 20.43 2.40 51.90
CA SER A 5 19.76 1.92 50.67
C SER A 5 19.96 0.41 50.44
N MET A 6 21.15 -0.11 50.77
CA MET A 6 21.46 -1.54 50.67
C MET A 6 20.60 -2.40 51.60
N ASN A 7 20.44 -2.00 52.87
CA ASN A 7 19.64 -2.76 53.83
C ASN A 7 18.16 -2.77 53.44
N LEU A 8 17.61 -1.59 53.09
CA LEU A 8 16.23 -1.44 52.63
C LEU A 8 15.95 -2.29 51.37
N ARG A 9 16.87 -2.32 50.40
CA ARG A 9 16.76 -3.23 49.24
C ARG A 9 16.81 -4.69 49.66
N GLY A 10 17.65 -5.08 50.63
CA GLY A 10 17.72 -6.43 51.14
C GLY A 10 16.38 -6.91 51.70
N GLN A 11 15.73 -6.08 52.51
CA GLN A 11 14.38 -6.34 53.06
C GLN A 11 13.33 -6.45 51.95
N GLY A 12 13.35 -5.52 50.98
CA GLY A 12 12.46 -5.60 49.81
C GLY A 12 12.68 -6.86 48.96
N ASN A 13 13.94 -7.26 48.74
CA ASN A 13 14.29 -8.46 47.96
C ASN A 13 13.81 -9.75 48.64
N GLN A 14 13.80 -9.79 49.98
CA GLN A 14 13.23 -10.92 50.71
C GLN A 14 11.73 -11.05 50.44
N LEU A 15 10.98 -9.96 50.64
CA LEU A 15 9.53 -9.93 50.41
C LEU A 15 9.17 -10.19 48.94
N PHE A 16 9.97 -9.67 48.01
CA PHE A 16 9.79 -9.92 46.58
C PHE A 16 9.95 -11.41 46.25
N ARG A 17 11.00 -12.08 46.75
CA ARG A 17 11.18 -13.53 46.55
C ARG A 17 10.04 -14.33 47.17
N GLU A 18 9.59 -13.95 48.36
CA GLU A 18 8.44 -14.55 49.02
C GLU A 18 7.12 -14.32 48.25
N ALA A 19 6.99 -13.25 47.47
CA ALA A 19 5.83 -12.97 46.62
C ALA A 19 5.85 -13.73 45.29
N CYS A 20 7.03 -14.12 44.81
CA CYS A 20 7.21 -14.94 43.61
C CYS A 20 6.81 -16.42 43.79
N ASP A 21 6.50 -16.89 45.01
CA ASP A 21 6.00 -18.26 45.22
C ASP A 21 4.55 -18.37 44.70
N GLU A 22 4.39 -18.99 43.54
CA GLU A 22 3.10 -19.18 42.85
C GLU A 22 2.12 -20.06 43.64
N ARG A 23 2.58 -20.80 44.66
CA ARG A 23 1.69 -21.59 45.53
C ARG A 23 0.87 -20.72 46.48
N LEU A 24 1.21 -19.43 46.61
CA LEU A 24 0.49 -18.49 47.46
C LEU A 24 -0.70 -17.90 46.71
N ALA A 25 -1.80 -17.69 47.44
CA ALA A 25 -2.95 -16.99 46.90
C ALA A 25 -2.56 -15.59 46.36
N PRO A 26 -3.14 -15.14 45.22
CA PRO A 26 -2.76 -13.88 44.58
C PRO A 26 -2.85 -12.65 45.51
N VAL A 27 -3.84 -12.61 46.39
CA VAL A 27 -3.98 -11.54 47.40
C VAL A 27 -2.79 -11.46 48.35
N VAL A 28 -2.21 -12.61 48.72
CA VAL A 28 -1.03 -12.68 49.60
C VAL A 28 0.21 -12.24 48.84
N ARG A 29 0.38 -12.70 47.60
CA ARG A 29 1.47 -12.28 46.70
C ARG A 29 1.45 -10.77 46.48
N SER A 30 0.29 -10.22 46.14
CA SER A 30 0.11 -8.78 45.93
C SER A 30 0.47 -7.95 47.16
N ARG A 31 -0.02 -8.34 48.34
CA ARG A 31 0.31 -7.64 49.60
C ARG A 31 1.81 -7.68 49.90
N ARG A 32 2.50 -8.78 49.56
CA ARG A 32 3.96 -8.89 49.73
C ARG A 32 4.71 -8.01 48.74
N PHE A 33 4.28 -7.97 47.46
CA PHE A 33 4.82 -7.01 46.49
C PHE A 33 4.64 -5.57 46.97
N LEU A 34 3.47 -5.13 47.42
CA LEU A 34 3.29 -3.75 47.90
C LEU A 34 4.16 -3.41 49.12
N ARG A 35 4.42 -4.38 50.00
CA ARG A 35 5.39 -4.18 51.09
C ARG A 35 6.83 -4.06 50.55
N ALA A 36 7.20 -4.85 49.55
CA ALA A 36 8.49 -4.70 48.87
C ALA A 36 8.60 -3.33 48.16
N GLU A 37 7.52 -2.82 47.57
CA GLU A 37 7.44 -1.50 46.92
C GLU A 37 7.78 -0.39 47.91
N PHE A 38 7.20 -0.46 49.12
CA PHE A 38 7.50 0.46 50.21
C PHE A 38 8.99 0.48 50.56
N PHE A 39 9.63 -0.68 50.71
CA PHE A 39 11.07 -0.77 51.01
C PHE A 39 11.95 -0.27 49.85
N TYR A 40 11.63 -0.62 48.60
CA TYR A 40 12.40 -0.13 47.46
C TYR A 40 12.25 1.37 47.24
N THR A 41 11.08 1.94 47.53
CA THR A 41 10.83 3.40 47.47
C THR A 41 11.66 4.13 48.52
N GLN A 42 11.70 3.63 49.76
CA GLN A 42 12.59 4.16 50.79
C GLN A 42 14.06 4.00 50.43
N ALA A 43 14.46 2.85 49.87
CA ALA A 43 15.83 2.63 49.43
C ALA A 43 16.23 3.61 48.33
N LEU A 44 15.33 3.92 47.39
CA LEU A 44 15.56 4.92 46.35
C LEU A 44 15.75 6.31 46.97
N ALA A 45 14.91 6.71 47.93
CA ALA A 45 15.05 7.97 48.64
C ALA A 45 16.37 8.06 49.45
N ALA A 46 16.83 6.94 50.00
CA ALA A 46 18.09 6.84 50.72
C ALA A 46 19.34 6.69 49.83
N SER A 47 19.17 6.58 48.50
CA SER A 47 20.27 6.31 47.57
C SER A 47 21.13 7.54 47.35
N ARG A 48 22.45 7.37 47.52
CA ARG A 48 23.45 8.44 47.41
C ARG A 48 24.24 8.37 46.11
N THR A 49 24.25 7.23 45.43
CA THR A 49 24.97 7.03 44.17
C THR A 49 24.02 6.68 43.03
N GLU A 50 24.48 6.94 41.80
CA GLU A 50 23.79 6.52 40.59
C GLU A 50 23.66 4.98 40.50
N ASP A 51 24.67 4.25 40.99
CA ASP A 51 24.64 2.78 41.07
C ASP A 51 23.51 2.27 41.99
N GLU A 52 23.34 2.89 43.16
CA GLU A 52 22.24 2.56 44.08
C GLU A 52 20.89 2.89 43.46
N ARG A 53 20.75 4.08 42.84
CA ARG A 53 19.52 4.48 42.14
C ARG A 53 19.18 3.51 41.01
N ALA A 54 20.16 3.10 40.20
CA ALA A 54 19.98 2.13 39.12
C ALA A 54 19.44 0.79 39.63
N LYS A 55 20.03 0.27 40.72
CA LYS A 55 19.61 -1.00 41.32
C LYS A 55 18.23 -0.90 41.99
N CYS A 56 17.93 0.19 42.70
CA CYS A 56 16.60 0.44 43.27
C CYS A 56 15.52 0.49 42.17
N ARG A 57 15.80 1.21 41.08
CA ARG A 57 14.91 1.32 39.92
C ARG A 57 14.71 -0.04 39.22
N LYS A 58 15.77 -0.83 39.04
CA LYS A 58 15.64 -2.20 38.51
C LYS A 58 14.71 -3.07 39.38
N ASN A 59 14.84 -2.97 40.70
CA ASN A 59 13.99 -3.71 41.64
C ASN A 59 12.52 -3.25 41.61
N LEU A 60 12.26 -1.95 41.54
CA LEU A 60 10.91 -1.40 41.36
C LEU A 60 10.31 -1.84 40.02
N GLY A 61 11.12 -1.82 38.94
CA GLY A 61 10.71 -2.34 37.63
C GLY A 61 10.27 -3.80 37.71
N ALA A 62 11.10 -4.66 38.30
CA ALA A 62 10.78 -6.08 38.47
C ALA A 62 9.52 -6.31 39.30
N LEU A 63 9.34 -5.53 40.37
CA LEU A 63 8.15 -5.57 41.21
C LEU A 63 6.88 -5.27 40.43
N HIS A 64 6.84 -4.13 39.73
CA HIS A 64 5.66 -3.76 38.96
C HIS A 64 5.43 -4.71 37.78
N TRP A 65 6.49 -5.24 37.16
CA TRP A 65 6.33 -6.26 36.12
C TRP A 65 5.61 -7.52 36.63
N ASN A 66 5.99 -8.01 37.82
CA ASN A 66 5.36 -9.18 38.41
C ASN A 66 3.93 -8.91 38.91
N LEU A 67 3.65 -7.70 39.40
CA LEU A 67 2.27 -7.28 39.70
C LEU A 67 1.41 -7.23 38.44
N ALA A 68 1.94 -6.71 37.33
CA ALA A 68 1.26 -6.67 36.05
C ALA A 68 0.97 -8.08 35.53
N LYS A 69 1.98 -8.99 35.49
CA LYS A 69 1.80 -10.39 35.07
C LYS A 69 0.70 -11.09 35.85
N MET A 70 0.79 -11.05 37.18
CA MET A 70 -0.21 -11.65 38.06
C MET A 70 -1.61 -11.05 37.83
N SER A 71 -1.69 -9.75 37.55
CA SER A 71 -2.99 -9.12 37.25
C SER A 71 -3.52 -9.57 35.89
N LEU A 72 -2.68 -9.67 34.86
CA LEU A 72 -3.06 -10.12 33.52
C LEU A 72 -3.57 -11.58 33.55
N GLU A 73 -2.88 -12.48 34.26
CA GLU A 73 -3.31 -13.87 34.46
C GLU A 73 -4.72 -13.95 35.08
N LEU A 74 -5.01 -13.10 36.07
CA LEU A 74 -6.34 -13.08 36.71
C LEU A 74 -7.43 -12.50 35.81
N TYR A 75 -7.08 -11.57 34.91
CA TYR A 75 -8.01 -11.09 33.88
C TYR A 75 -8.33 -12.18 32.87
N GLU A 76 -7.35 -12.99 32.47
CA GLU A 76 -7.53 -14.14 31.56
C GLU A 76 -8.46 -15.21 32.16
N ASP A 77 -8.31 -15.48 33.46
CA ASP A 77 -9.13 -16.47 34.16
C ASP A 77 -10.55 -15.96 34.54
N GLY A 78 -10.90 -14.72 34.19
CA GLY A 78 -12.16 -14.09 34.60
C GLY A 78 -12.26 -13.85 36.11
N GLN A 79 -11.13 -13.93 36.83
CA GLN A 79 -11.02 -13.75 38.28
C GLN A 79 -10.55 -12.35 38.67
N ALA A 80 -10.67 -11.37 37.78
CA ALA A 80 -10.24 -9.99 38.04
C ALA A 80 -10.87 -9.38 39.31
N SER A 81 -12.07 -9.84 39.70
CA SER A 81 -12.76 -9.44 40.94
C SER A 81 -12.09 -9.93 42.23
N SER A 82 -11.19 -10.91 42.15
CA SER A 82 -10.44 -11.47 43.28
C SER A 82 -9.23 -10.62 43.69
N LEU A 83 -8.86 -9.61 42.89
CA LEU A 83 -7.84 -8.65 43.25
C LEU A 83 -8.44 -7.59 44.19
N VAL A 84 -7.90 -7.51 45.41
CA VAL A 84 -8.22 -6.46 46.38
C VAL A 84 -7.64 -5.09 45.96
N HIS A 85 -6.86 -5.03 44.87
CA HIS A 85 -6.20 -3.81 44.41
C HIS A 85 -6.91 -3.18 43.22
N GLU A 86 -7.26 -1.90 43.39
CA GLU A 86 -7.93 -1.02 42.41
C GLU A 86 -7.06 -0.67 41.18
N ARG A 87 -5.84 -1.21 41.06
CA ARG A 87 -4.90 -0.82 39.99
C ARG A 87 -5.08 -1.71 38.76
N PRO A 88 -5.36 -1.13 37.58
CA PRO A 88 -5.40 -1.91 36.34
C PRO A 88 -3.99 -2.38 35.94
N PRO A 89 -3.85 -3.49 35.20
CA PRO A 89 -2.55 -3.99 34.73
C PRO A 89 -1.72 -2.93 33.99
N SER A 90 -2.39 -2.02 33.27
CA SER A 90 -1.75 -0.89 32.57
C SER A 90 -0.94 0.02 33.49
N PHE A 91 -1.40 0.23 34.73
CA PHE A 91 -0.67 1.04 35.71
C PHE A 91 0.69 0.42 36.05
N ASP A 92 0.70 -0.87 36.37
CA ASP A 92 1.94 -1.56 36.77
C ASP A 92 2.88 -1.78 35.57
N LEU A 93 2.34 -2.00 34.37
CA LEU A 93 3.14 -2.01 33.13
C LEU A 93 3.87 -0.67 32.91
N GLU A 94 3.15 0.46 33.02
CA GLU A 94 3.74 1.79 32.89
C GLU A 94 4.83 2.03 33.92
N ARG A 95 4.55 1.74 35.20
CA ARG A 95 5.52 1.90 36.28
C ARG A 95 6.73 1.01 36.10
N SER A 96 6.54 -0.20 35.61
CA SER A 96 7.64 -1.12 35.31
C SER A 96 8.55 -0.53 34.23
N THR A 97 7.97 -0.10 33.10
CA THR A 97 8.70 0.52 31.99
C THR A 97 9.46 1.78 32.43
N GLU A 98 8.80 2.69 33.14
CA GLU A 98 9.43 3.91 33.70
C GLU A 98 10.65 3.57 34.56
N ASN A 99 10.51 2.59 35.46
CA ASN A 99 11.56 2.21 36.38
C ASN A 99 12.73 1.52 35.67
N TYR A 100 12.48 0.62 34.73
CA TYR A 100 13.55 -0.01 33.96
C TYR A 100 14.30 0.98 33.06
N LEU A 101 13.61 1.89 32.39
CA LEU A 101 14.26 2.96 31.61
C LEU A 101 15.10 3.88 32.50
N ALA A 102 14.58 4.24 33.69
CA ALA A 102 15.35 4.98 34.69
C ALA A 102 16.56 4.17 35.18
N ALA A 103 16.43 2.86 35.36
CA ALA A 103 17.51 1.97 35.76
C ALA A 103 18.63 1.95 34.71
N LEU A 104 18.30 1.92 33.42
CA LEU A 104 19.28 2.05 32.34
C LEU A 104 19.98 3.41 32.37
N ARG A 105 19.23 4.51 32.54
CA ARG A 105 19.81 5.85 32.58
C ARG A 105 20.82 6.00 33.72
N HIS A 106 20.42 5.65 34.95
CA HIS A 106 21.31 5.69 36.12
C HIS A 106 22.46 4.68 35.99
N GLY A 107 22.20 3.51 35.41
CA GLY A 107 23.21 2.49 35.18
C GLY A 107 24.32 2.94 34.21
N ARG A 108 23.96 3.65 33.12
CA ARG A 108 24.94 4.29 32.23
C ARG A 108 25.75 5.35 32.98
N ALA A 109 25.10 6.21 33.74
CA ALA A 109 25.76 7.27 34.51
C ALA A 109 26.73 6.73 35.57
N SER A 110 26.45 5.56 36.15
CA SER A 110 27.31 4.93 37.15
C SER A 110 28.37 3.98 36.58
N GLY A 111 28.41 3.78 35.25
CA GLY A 111 29.32 2.80 34.64
C GLY A 111 28.98 1.34 34.98
N GLN A 112 27.69 0.97 35.05
CA GLN A 112 27.30 -0.43 35.22
C GLN A 112 27.89 -1.33 34.14
N ARG A 113 28.08 -2.60 34.51
CA ARG A 113 28.55 -3.63 33.56
C ARG A 113 27.56 -3.77 32.41
N ARG A 114 28.09 -3.98 31.21
CA ARG A 114 27.32 -4.20 29.99
C ARG A 114 26.29 -5.34 30.14
N GLU A 115 26.69 -6.47 30.71
CA GLU A 115 25.81 -7.62 30.98
C GLU A 115 24.60 -7.25 31.86
N TRP A 116 24.81 -6.38 32.86
CA TRP A 116 23.72 -5.92 33.72
C TRP A 116 22.74 -5.03 32.94
N MET A 117 23.27 -4.15 32.09
CA MET A 117 22.48 -3.27 31.23
C MET A 117 21.67 -4.09 30.21
N GLU A 118 22.31 -5.04 29.53
CA GLU A 118 21.68 -5.98 28.59
C GLU A 118 20.59 -6.79 29.29
N SER A 119 20.79 -7.23 30.55
CA SER A 119 19.75 -7.93 31.30
C SER A 119 18.49 -7.08 31.51
N VAL A 120 18.63 -5.76 31.67
CA VAL A 120 17.50 -4.83 31.81
C VAL A 120 16.84 -4.58 30.45
N GLU A 121 17.62 -4.42 29.39
CA GLU A 121 17.10 -4.28 28.03
C GLU A 121 16.33 -5.53 27.57
N ASN A 122 16.79 -6.73 27.93
CA ASN A 122 16.10 -7.98 27.64
C ASN A 122 14.74 -8.07 28.35
N ILE A 123 14.63 -7.60 29.61
CA ILE A 123 13.35 -7.58 30.31
C ILE A 123 12.39 -6.57 29.66
N LEU A 124 12.88 -5.39 29.26
CA LEU A 124 12.06 -4.42 28.50
C LEU A 124 11.58 -5.02 27.17
N GLN A 125 12.39 -5.86 26.52
CA GLN A 125 12.00 -6.59 25.31
C GLN A 125 10.93 -7.63 25.59
N GLU A 126 11.09 -8.45 26.63
CA GLU A 126 10.10 -9.43 27.07
C GLU A 126 8.76 -8.76 27.37
N MET A 127 8.79 -7.64 28.12
CA MET A 127 7.60 -6.84 28.41
C MET A 127 6.89 -6.35 27.15
N ALA A 128 7.64 -5.76 26.21
CA ALA A 128 7.09 -5.29 24.95
C ALA A 128 6.47 -6.44 24.13
N GLN A 129 7.12 -7.60 24.08
CA GLN A 129 6.59 -8.77 23.39
C GLN A 129 5.32 -9.31 24.04
N SER A 130 5.28 -9.41 25.37
CA SER A 130 4.11 -9.88 26.11
C SER A 130 2.91 -8.95 25.91
N VAL A 131 3.10 -7.63 25.97
CA VAL A 131 2.06 -6.62 25.67
C VAL A 131 1.52 -6.75 24.24
N VAL A 132 2.41 -6.95 23.26
CA VAL A 132 2.04 -6.94 21.83
C VAL A 132 1.49 -8.28 21.34
N LYS A 133 1.92 -9.40 21.92
CA LYS A 133 1.57 -10.76 21.46
C LYS A 133 0.57 -11.45 22.39
N GLU A 134 0.92 -11.60 23.66
CA GLU A 134 0.17 -12.41 24.63
C GLU A 134 -1.08 -11.67 25.09
N HIS A 135 -0.93 -10.39 25.46
CA HIS A 135 -2.01 -9.59 26.04
C HIS A 135 -2.52 -8.49 25.10
N ALA A 136 -2.35 -8.70 23.80
CA ALA A 136 -2.78 -7.76 22.76
C ALA A 136 -4.28 -7.43 22.90
N TRP A 137 -5.09 -8.38 23.33
CA TRP A 137 -6.54 -8.24 23.43
C TRP A 137 -7.01 -7.25 24.52
N ILE A 138 -6.18 -6.97 25.54
CA ILE A 138 -6.46 -5.98 26.59
C ILE A 138 -5.85 -4.61 26.26
N CYS A 139 -4.76 -4.60 25.48
CA CYS A 139 -3.99 -3.39 25.25
C CYS A 139 -4.60 -2.51 24.14
N GLU A 140 -5.26 -1.43 24.55
CA GLU A 140 -5.79 -0.40 23.65
C GLU A 140 -4.68 0.39 22.95
N GLU A 141 -5.02 1.00 21.81
CA GLU A 141 -4.09 1.85 21.03
C GLU A 141 -3.48 2.97 21.88
N ALA A 142 -4.30 3.67 22.67
CA ALA A 142 -3.87 4.76 23.54
C ALA A 142 -2.82 4.30 24.58
N PHE A 143 -2.95 3.06 25.07
CA PHE A 143 -2.01 2.48 26.02
C PHE A 143 -0.66 2.17 25.35
N ILE A 144 -0.67 1.55 24.16
CA ILE A 144 0.56 1.29 23.40
C ILE A 144 1.25 2.61 23.03
N ALA A 145 0.49 3.62 22.61
CA ALA A 145 1.00 4.95 22.31
C ALA A 145 1.69 5.58 23.53
N LYS A 146 1.07 5.47 24.72
CA LYS A 146 1.66 5.94 25.97
C LYS A 146 2.94 5.21 26.33
N LEU A 147 3.01 3.89 26.14
CA LEU A 147 4.27 3.15 26.30
C LEU A 147 5.34 3.64 25.32
N CYS A 148 5.01 3.85 24.05
CA CYS A 148 5.92 4.44 23.08
C CYS A 148 6.48 5.79 23.57
N ASP A 149 5.64 6.67 24.11
CA ASP A 149 6.09 7.96 24.67
C ASP A 149 7.02 7.81 25.87
N LEU A 150 6.75 6.83 26.76
CA LEU A 150 7.64 6.51 27.88
C LEU A 150 9.02 6.04 27.39
N TYR A 151 9.07 5.13 26.41
CA TYR A 151 10.34 4.69 25.81
C TYR A 151 11.06 5.85 25.13
N LYS A 152 10.34 6.69 24.39
CA LYS A 152 10.92 7.87 23.73
C LYS A 152 11.52 8.86 24.73
N ALA A 153 10.88 9.07 25.87
CA ALA A 153 11.36 9.97 26.92
C ALA A 153 12.50 9.35 27.77
N GLY A 154 12.47 8.02 27.97
CA GLY A 154 13.45 7.31 28.80
C GLY A 154 14.73 6.88 28.08
N LEU A 155 14.68 6.71 26.76
CA LEU A 155 15.85 6.37 25.95
C LEU A 155 16.69 7.62 25.66
N ALA A 156 18.02 7.45 25.62
CA ALA A 156 18.90 8.51 25.16
C ALA A 156 18.69 8.78 23.66
N SER A 157 18.98 10.00 23.21
CA SER A 157 18.88 10.34 21.78
C SER A 157 19.75 9.38 20.96
N GLY A 158 19.16 8.76 19.94
CA GLY A 158 19.83 7.76 19.10
C GLY A 158 20.03 6.38 19.74
N ALA A 159 19.54 6.14 20.96
CA ALA A 159 19.64 4.81 21.58
C ALA A 159 18.77 3.79 20.83
N LYS A 160 19.39 2.66 20.52
CA LYS A 160 18.76 1.50 19.91
C LYS A 160 18.00 0.73 21.00
N SER A 161 16.76 0.32 20.72
CA SER A 161 15.94 -0.49 21.63
C SER A 161 14.97 -1.31 20.80
N LEU A 162 15.15 -2.63 20.81
CA LEU A 162 14.25 -3.59 20.17
C LEU A 162 12.84 -3.48 20.76
N ALA A 163 12.74 -3.21 22.07
CA ALA A 163 11.48 -3.12 22.77
C ALA A 163 10.64 -1.94 22.26
N TYR A 164 11.30 -0.80 22.09
CA TYR A 164 10.66 0.38 21.51
C TYR A 164 10.21 0.12 20.07
N ASN A 165 11.07 -0.47 19.23
CA ASN A 165 10.72 -0.81 17.86
C ASN A 165 9.50 -1.75 17.79
N THR A 166 9.47 -2.77 18.66
CA THR A 166 8.35 -3.72 18.79
C THR A 166 7.04 -2.99 19.12
N LEU A 167 7.07 -2.06 20.08
CA LEU A 167 5.90 -1.26 20.46
C LEU A 167 5.46 -0.31 19.33
N GLN A 168 6.40 0.30 18.61
CA GLN A 168 6.08 1.19 17.48
C GLN A 168 5.40 0.43 16.33
N LEU A 169 5.88 -0.77 15.99
CA LEU A 169 5.24 -1.62 14.98
C LEU A 169 3.82 -2.01 15.42
N ALA A 170 3.65 -2.41 16.67
CA ALA A 170 2.33 -2.75 17.23
C ALA A 170 1.37 -1.55 17.20
N HIS A 171 1.88 -0.36 17.53
CA HIS A 171 1.12 0.88 17.48
C HIS A 171 0.61 1.17 16.06
N VAL A 172 1.49 1.07 15.06
CA VAL A 172 1.12 1.25 13.65
C VAL A 172 0.09 0.22 13.19
N ARG A 173 0.27 -1.05 13.55
CA ARG A 173 -0.69 -2.12 13.23
C ARG A 173 -2.09 -1.79 13.78
N ARG A 174 -2.17 -1.34 15.04
CA ARG A 174 -3.45 -0.95 15.66
C ARG A 174 -4.11 0.24 14.97
N LEU A 175 -3.34 1.29 14.67
CA LEU A 175 -3.86 2.45 13.93
C LEU A 175 -4.36 2.04 12.55
N LEU A 176 -3.66 1.13 11.87
CA LEU A 176 -4.07 0.62 10.55
C LEU A 176 -5.34 -0.22 10.65
N ASP A 177 -5.45 -1.11 11.64
CA ASP A 177 -6.65 -1.92 11.87
C ASP A 177 -7.87 -1.03 12.16
N GLU A 178 -7.71 0.01 12.97
CA GLU A 178 -8.75 0.99 13.23
C GLU A 178 -9.12 1.80 11.97
N ALA A 179 -8.13 2.21 11.17
CA ALA A 179 -8.38 2.92 9.92
C ALA A 179 -9.17 2.05 8.92
N VAL A 180 -8.82 0.76 8.82
CA VAL A 180 -9.54 -0.21 8.00
C VAL A 180 -10.96 -0.42 8.51
N LYS A 181 -11.18 -0.47 9.83
CA LYS A 181 -12.53 -0.54 10.42
C LYS A 181 -13.36 0.71 10.08
N GLU A 182 -12.80 1.90 10.22
CA GLU A 182 -13.50 3.16 9.88
C GLU A 182 -13.82 3.27 8.38
N LEU A 183 -12.99 2.67 7.52
CA LEU A 183 -13.24 2.58 6.07
C LEU A 183 -14.39 1.61 5.73
N HIS A 184 -14.51 0.50 6.47
CA HIS A 184 -15.54 -0.53 6.25
C HIS A 184 -16.80 -0.33 7.10
N ARG A 185 -16.83 0.68 7.97
CA ARG A 185 -17.98 1.00 8.81
C ARG A 185 -19.17 1.33 7.90
N SER A 186 -20.02 0.33 7.68
CA SER A 186 -21.24 0.42 6.89
C SER A 186 -22.21 1.42 7.52
N LYS A 187 -23.07 2.00 6.67
CA LYS A 187 -24.19 2.84 7.07
C LYS A 187 -25.11 2.03 7.99
N ASP A 188 -24.99 2.22 9.30
CA ASP A 188 -26.16 2.03 10.16
C ASP A 188 -27.21 3.08 9.76
N GLU A 189 -28.46 2.63 9.65
CA GLU A 189 -29.59 3.26 8.97
C GLU A 189 -30.02 4.64 9.53
N THR A 190 -29.33 5.15 10.55
CA THR A 190 -29.74 6.35 11.31
C THR A 190 -28.89 7.58 11.08
N VAL A 191 -27.76 7.51 10.36
CA VAL A 191 -26.90 8.68 10.10
C VAL A 191 -26.64 8.86 8.59
N PRO A 192 -27.02 9.99 7.98
CA PRO A 192 -26.75 10.27 6.57
C PRO A 192 -25.32 10.77 6.38
N ALA A 193 -24.32 9.89 6.55
CA ALA A 193 -22.97 10.13 6.06
C ALA A 193 -22.28 8.79 5.76
N GLY A 194 -21.51 8.72 4.66
CA GLY A 194 -20.75 7.53 4.26
C GLY A 194 -19.64 7.17 5.24
N ALA A 195 -18.71 6.30 4.83
CA ALA A 195 -17.54 5.94 5.64
C ALA A 195 -16.87 7.19 6.23
N ASN A 196 -16.36 7.10 7.46
CA ASN A 196 -15.73 8.24 8.11
C ASN A 196 -14.30 8.45 7.58
N TYR A 197 -14.22 8.93 6.35
CA TYR A 197 -12.97 9.18 5.65
C TYR A 197 -12.06 10.13 6.43
N SER A 198 -12.63 11.09 7.17
CA SER A 198 -11.86 12.02 8.01
C SER A 198 -11.13 11.29 9.14
N ASN A 199 -11.83 10.42 9.87
CA ASN A 199 -11.22 9.60 10.92
C ASN A 199 -10.18 8.63 10.35
N CYS A 200 -10.51 7.93 9.26
CA CYS A 200 -9.58 7.03 8.59
C CYS A 200 -8.29 7.75 8.18
N LEU A 201 -8.37 8.91 7.53
CA LEU A 201 -7.19 9.69 7.14
C LEU A 201 -6.39 10.22 8.33
N SER A 202 -7.06 10.59 9.42
CA SER A 202 -6.41 11.00 10.67
C SER A 202 -5.59 9.85 11.27
N LEU A 203 -6.17 8.65 11.36
CA LEU A 203 -5.49 7.44 11.82
C LEU A 203 -4.28 7.10 10.93
N LEU A 204 -4.46 7.11 9.61
CA LEU A 204 -3.38 6.86 8.66
C LEU A 204 -2.28 7.93 8.70
N HIS A 205 -2.60 9.17 9.08
CA HIS A 205 -1.60 10.21 9.31
C HIS A 205 -0.77 9.93 10.57
N ARG A 206 -1.40 9.45 11.65
CA ARG A 206 -0.73 9.08 12.90
C ARG A 206 0.29 7.94 12.71
N CYS A 207 0.14 7.09 11.69
CA CYS A 207 1.12 6.05 11.35
C CYS A 207 2.48 6.60 10.88
N ASN A 208 2.55 7.81 10.32
CA ASN A 208 3.76 8.30 9.66
C ASN A 208 4.93 8.52 10.63
N ILE A 209 4.67 9.09 11.81
CA ILE A 209 5.71 9.39 12.80
C ILE A 209 6.43 8.11 13.29
N PRO A 210 5.72 7.07 13.79
CA PRO A 210 6.38 5.83 14.22
C PRO A 210 7.10 5.12 13.07
N LEU A 211 6.53 5.07 11.85
CA LEU A 211 7.18 4.48 10.69
C LEU A 211 8.50 5.18 10.31
N GLU A 212 8.51 6.51 10.31
CA GLU A 212 9.72 7.29 10.05
C GLU A 212 10.77 7.12 11.15
N GLN A 213 10.35 6.96 12.40
CA GLN A 213 11.27 6.73 13.52
C GLN A 213 11.93 5.35 13.46
N ILE A 214 11.19 4.31 13.06
CA ILE A 214 11.76 2.98 12.80
C ILE A 214 12.73 3.06 11.62
N ARG A 215 12.32 3.71 10.53
CA ARG A 215 13.17 3.88 9.34
C ARG A 215 14.47 4.60 9.64
N ARG A 216 14.52 5.60 10.52
CA ARG A 216 15.79 6.29 10.86
C ARG A 216 16.82 5.39 11.57
N ARG A 217 16.48 4.16 11.93
CA ARG A 217 17.31 3.25 12.73
C ARG A 217 17.87 2.06 11.91
N GLU A 218 17.97 2.22 10.58
CA GLU A 218 18.13 1.15 9.56
C GLU A 218 19.20 0.07 9.85
N GLU A 219 20.23 0.38 10.62
CA GLU A 219 21.35 -0.54 10.84
C GLU A 219 21.13 -1.58 11.96
N SER A 220 19.99 -1.53 12.65
CA SER A 220 19.85 -2.20 13.96
C SER A 220 19.01 -3.47 13.94
N ASP A 221 18.07 -3.58 13.00
CA ASP A 221 17.07 -4.65 12.94
C ASP A 221 16.44 -4.73 11.54
N PRO A 222 17.05 -5.50 10.60
CA PRO A 222 16.55 -5.63 9.23
C PRO A 222 15.12 -6.16 9.14
N GLU A 223 14.72 -7.06 10.04
CA GLU A 223 13.38 -7.64 10.07
C GLU A 223 12.34 -6.59 10.45
N CYS A 224 12.61 -5.79 11.48
CA CYS A 224 11.73 -4.68 11.88
C CYS A 224 11.56 -3.63 10.78
N ILE A 225 12.61 -3.36 9.99
CA ILE A 225 12.56 -2.37 8.90
C ILE A 225 11.72 -2.89 7.75
N GLU A 226 11.89 -4.16 7.39
CA GLU A 226 11.07 -4.78 6.35
C GLU A 226 9.60 -4.81 6.77
N GLU A 227 9.31 -5.13 8.03
CA GLU A 227 7.95 -5.06 8.56
C GLU A 227 7.38 -3.64 8.49
N ALA A 228 8.15 -2.63 8.90
CA ALA A 228 7.72 -1.22 8.80
C ALA A 228 7.46 -0.82 7.34
N ARG A 229 8.27 -1.30 6.38
CA ARG A 229 8.09 -1.07 4.95
C ARG A 229 6.77 -1.67 4.45
N LEU A 230 6.44 -2.89 4.85
CA LEU A 230 5.18 -3.56 4.51
C LEU A 230 3.96 -2.84 5.12
N LEU A 231 4.08 -2.39 6.37
CA LEU A 231 3.04 -1.60 7.03
C LEU A 231 2.84 -0.24 6.37
N LYS A 232 3.93 0.41 5.93
CA LYS A 232 3.86 1.67 5.17
C LYS A 232 3.13 1.49 3.85
N LEU A 233 3.46 0.44 3.09
CA LEU A 233 2.75 0.10 1.85
C LEU A 233 1.25 -0.15 2.10
N SER A 234 0.92 -0.84 3.18
CA SER A 234 -0.47 -1.11 3.57
C SER A 234 -1.22 0.18 3.95
N ALA A 235 -0.58 1.07 4.71
CA ALA A 235 -1.14 2.37 5.07
C ALA A 235 -1.35 3.27 3.84
N ASP A 236 -0.41 3.27 2.90
CA ASP A 236 -0.52 4.03 1.65
C ASP A 236 -1.62 3.47 0.74
N ASN A 237 -1.77 2.15 0.67
CA ASN A 237 -2.89 1.53 -0.04
C ASN A 237 -4.25 1.87 0.59
N CYS A 238 -4.34 1.85 1.93
CA CYS A 238 -5.54 2.25 2.66
C CYS A 238 -5.88 3.73 2.43
N ARG A 239 -4.88 4.62 2.44
CA ARG A 239 -5.02 6.05 2.15
C ARG A 239 -5.54 6.27 0.73
N ALA A 240 -4.88 5.66 -0.26
CA ALA A 240 -5.28 5.73 -1.65
C ALA A 240 -6.73 5.26 -1.86
N ARG A 241 -7.13 4.16 -1.21
CA ARG A 241 -8.51 3.67 -1.23
C ARG A 241 -9.49 4.66 -0.60
N CYS A 242 -9.13 5.23 0.56
CA CYS A 242 -9.96 6.21 1.27
C CYS A 242 -10.18 7.48 0.43
N GLU A 243 -9.11 8.11 -0.05
CA GLU A 243 -9.14 9.35 -0.83
C GLU A 243 -9.84 9.14 -2.18
N SER A 244 -9.53 8.03 -2.87
CA SER A 244 -10.19 7.66 -4.12
C SER A 244 -11.69 7.43 -3.94
N THR A 245 -12.10 6.71 -2.89
CA THR A 245 -13.52 6.45 -2.64
C THR A 245 -14.26 7.75 -2.32
N LYS A 246 -13.73 8.60 -1.45
CA LYS A 246 -14.32 9.91 -1.13
C LYS A 246 -14.51 10.77 -2.39
N ALA A 247 -13.48 10.90 -3.22
CA ALA A 247 -13.55 11.67 -4.45
C ALA A 247 -14.57 11.06 -5.45
N ARG A 248 -14.68 9.73 -5.54
CA ARG A 248 -15.71 9.08 -6.38
C ARG A 248 -17.12 9.31 -5.86
N GLU A 249 -17.35 9.30 -4.55
CA GLU A 249 -18.66 9.60 -3.99
C GLU A 249 -19.08 11.06 -4.30
N GLU A 250 -18.15 12.02 -4.15
CA GLU A 250 -18.37 13.41 -4.55
C GLU A 250 -18.66 13.52 -6.05
N GLY A 251 -17.88 12.85 -6.90
CA GLY A 251 -18.09 12.83 -8.35
C GLY A 251 -19.45 12.23 -8.75
N LYS A 252 -19.88 11.14 -8.08
CA LYS A 252 -21.20 10.53 -8.28
C LYS A 252 -22.33 11.48 -7.88
N ARG A 253 -22.16 12.29 -6.82
CA ARG A 253 -23.14 13.33 -6.43
C ARG A 253 -23.27 14.41 -7.52
N PHE A 254 -22.16 14.93 -8.03
CA PHE A 254 -22.18 15.89 -9.14
C PHE A 254 -22.82 15.30 -10.41
N LEU A 255 -22.53 14.03 -10.72
CA LEU A 255 -23.13 13.35 -11.88
C LEU A 255 -24.65 13.15 -11.71
N HIS A 256 -25.11 12.91 -10.49
CA HIS A 256 -26.55 12.85 -10.17
C HIS A 256 -27.23 14.21 -10.33
N GLU A 257 -26.58 15.29 -9.89
CA GLU A 257 -27.08 16.65 -10.10
C GLU A 257 -27.09 17.05 -11.58
N PHE A 258 -26.06 16.67 -12.34
CA PHE A 258 -26.03 16.80 -13.81
C PHE A 258 -27.27 16.19 -14.46
N LYS A 259 -27.67 14.97 -14.04
CA LYS A 259 -28.86 14.29 -14.58
C LYS A 259 -30.18 14.96 -14.24
N LYS A 260 -30.23 15.73 -13.15
CA LYS A 260 -31.44 16.42 -12.67
C LYS A 260 -31.57 17.85 -13.18
N SER A 261 -30.46 18.49 -13.56
CA SER A 261 -30.46 19.89 -13.98
C SER A 261 -31.10 20.05 -15.36
N THR A 262 -32.09 20.93 -15.46
CA THR A 262 -32.66 21.38 -16.74
C THR A 262 -31.93 22.58 -17.33
N ASP A 263 -31.18 23.31 -16.50
CA ASP A 263 -30.33 24.42 -16.90
C ASP A 263 -29.03 23.90 -17.53
N GLU A 264 -28.72 24.33 -18.75
CA GLU A 264 -27.62 23.81 -19.56
C GLU A 264 -26.24 24.20 -19.02
N ASP A 265 -26.07 25.45 -18.56
CA ASP A 265 -24.81 25.94 -18.01
C ASP A 265 -24.47 25.23 -16.69
N ARG A 266 -25.46 25.13 -15.81
CA ARG A 266 -25.34 24.37 -14.56
C ARG A 266 -25.07 22.90 -14.84
N ARG A 267 -25.76 22.30 -15.82
CA ARG A 267 -25.54 20.91 -16.23
C ARG A 267 -24.09 20.70 -16.69
N ASN A 268 -23.59 21.55 -17.59
CA ASN A 268 -22.21 21.46 -18.07
C ASN A 268 -21.18 21.66 -16.95
N HIS A 269 -21.46 22.57 -16.01
CA HIS A 269 -20.63 22.77 -14.82
C HIS A 269 -20.59 21.52 -13.93
N MET A 270 -21.74 20.92 -13.61
CA MET A 270 -21.83 19.70 -12.79
C MET A 270 -21.08 18.52 -13.42
N LEU A 271 -21.19 18.35 -14.74
CA LEU A 271 -20.42 17.31 -15.44
C LEU A 271 -18.91 17.52 -15.32
N THR A 272 -18.46 18.77 -15.45
CA THR A 272 -17.05 19.13 -15.30
C THR A 272 -16.57 18.80 -13.89
N CYS A 273 -17.31 19.21 -12.86
CA CYS A 273 -17.01 18.87 -11.47
C CYS A 273 -16.97 17.34 -11.24
N ALA A 274 -17.91 16.59 -11.81
CA ALA A 274 -17.91 15.13 -11.71
C ALA A 274 -16.65 14.50 -12.33
N LEU A 275 -16.29 14.93 -13.55
CA LEU A 275 -15.10 14.44 -14.25
C LEU A 275 -13.82 14.78 -13.50
N ASP A 276 -13.71 15.99 -12.95
CA ASP A 276 -12.53 16.40 -12.20
C ASP A 276 -12.39 15.61 -10.90
N LYS A 277 -13.50 15.31 -10.22
CA LYS A 277 -13.50 14.42 -9.04
C LYS A 277 -13.14 12.98 -9.37
N PHE A 278 -13.59 12.44 -10.50
CA PHE A 278 -13.17 11.09 -10.91
C PHE A 278 -11.69 11.04 -11.34
N LYS A 279 -11.16 12.10 -11.96
CA LYS A 279 -9.72 12.20 -12.24
C LYS A 279 -8.90 12.31 -10.96
N GLU A 280 -9.36 13.12 -10.00
CA GLU A 280 -8.76 13.21 -8.65
C GLU A 280 -8.70 11.82 -8.01
N ALA A 281 -9.81 11.08 -8.05
CA ALA A 281 -9.88 9.72 -7.51
C ALA A 281 -8.93 8.73 -8.19
N ALA A 282 -8.78 8.82 -9.52
CA ALA A 282 -7.82 8.00 -10.26
C ALA A 282 -6.38 8.39 -9.89
N GLY A 283 -6.11 9.69 -9.71
CA GLY A 283 -4.82 10.23 -9.28
C GLY A 283 -4.37 9.68 -7.94
N HIS A 284 -5.25 9.66 -6.93
CA HIS A 284 -4.96 9.11 -5.60
C HIS A 284 -4.63 7.62 -5.61
N ALA A 285 -5.24 6.86 -6.52
CA ALA A 285 -5.07 5.40 -6.60
C ALA A 285 -3.91 4.96 -7.51
N LYS A 286 -3.41 5.86 -8.36
CA LYS A 286 -2.51 5.52 -9.47
C LYS A 286 -1.24 4.82 -9.01
N GLY A 287 -1.03 3.59 -9.49
CA GLY A 287 0.17 2.79 -9.17
C GLY A 287 0.25 2.28 -7.73
N VAL A 288 -0.76 2.56 -6.89
CA VAL A 288 -0.83 2.12 -5.48
C VAL A 288 -1.98 1.14 -5.26
N ASN A 289 -3.14 1.40 -5.86
CA ASN A 289 -4.34 0.58 -5.73
C ASN A 289 -5.06 0.44 -7.09
N ALA A 290 -4.76 -0.64 -7.81
CA ALA A 290 -5.29 -0.89 -9.15
C ALA A 290 -6.82 -1.00 -9.20
N GLU A 291 -7.45 -1.54 -8.14
CA GLU A 291 -8.91 -1.62 -8.04
C GLU A 291 -9.55 -0.23 -8.03
N CYS A 292 -9.07 0.65 -7.14
CA CYS A 292 -9.60 2.01 -7.04
C CYS A 292 -9.31 2.84 -8.29
N GLU A 293 -8.13 2.67 -8.90
CA GLU A 293 -7.77 3.33 -10.16
C GLU A 293 -8.72 2.90 -11.29
N ALA A 294 -8.92 1.60 -11.45
CA ALA A 294 -9.82 1.04 -12.46
C ALA A 294 -11.28 1.48 -12.24
N GLU A 295 -11.77 1.50 -11.00
CA GLU A 295 -13.13 1.94 -10.71
C GLU A 295 -13.32 3.44 -10.99
N ALA A 296 -12.33 4.29 -10.68
CA ALA A 296 -12.35 5.71 -11.00
C ALA A 296 -12.38 5.95 -12.52
N LEU A 297 -11.53 5.25 -13.28
CA LEU A 297 -11.52 5.31 -14.74
C LEU A 297 -12.84 4.83 -15.36
N ALA A 298 -13.45 3.78 -14.81
CA ALA A 298 -14.77 3.33 -15.23
C ALA A 298 -15.84 4.42 -15.00
N CYS A 299 -15.78 5.16 -13.88
CA CYS A 299 -16.68 6.29 -13.63
C CYS A 299 -16.50 7.44 -14.64
N ILE A 300 -15.27 7.71 -15.08
CA ILE A 300 -14.99 8.68 -16.15
C ILE A 300 -15.58 8.21 -17.48
N GLY A 301 -15.39 6.92 -17.81
CA GLY A 301 -15.98 6.29 -18.99
C GLY A 301 -17.50 6.44 -19.00
N ASP A 302 -18.14 6.10 -17.88
CA ASP A 302 -19.58 6.25 -17.68
C ASP A 302 -20.04 7.69 -17.92
N ALA A 303 -19.37 8.68 -17.30
CA ALA A 303 -19.70 10.09 -17.47
C ALA A 303 -19.59 10.58 -18.93
N TYR A 304 -18.60 10.11 -19.69
CA TYR A 304 -18.49 10.42 -21.11
C TYR A 304 -19.55 9.71 -21.97
N THR A 305 -19.94 8.49 -21.60
CA THR A 305 -21.05 7.77 -22.25
C THR A 305 -22.37 8.52 -22.08
N GLU A 306 -22.63 9.10 -20.91
CA GLU A 306 -23.85 9.89 -20.63
C GLU A 306 -24.01 11.08 -21.59
N ILE A 307 -22.92 11.73 -22.00
CA ILE A 307 -22.93 12.82 -22.99
C ILE A 307 -22.64 12.37 -24.42
N ARG A 308 -22.76 11.07 -24.70
CA ARG A 308 -22.58 10.46 -26.04
C ARG A 308 -21.20 10.75 -26.65
N ARG A 309 -20.15 10.91 -25.82
CA ARG A 309 -18.75 11.03 -26.26
C ARG A 309 -18.04 9.69 -26.17
N GLU A 310 -18.51 8.73 -26.97
CA GLU A 310 -18.06 7.33 -26.92
C GLU A 310 -16.55 7.17 -27.18
N GLU A 311 -15.95 7.96 -28.08
CA GLU A 311 -14.50 7.92 -28.36
C GLU A 311 -13.67 8.24 -27.11
N LYS A 312 -14.10 9.24 -26.33
CA LYS A 312 -13.46 9.59 -25.07
C LYS A 312 -13.68 8.50 -24.03
N ALA A 313 -14.92 8.03 -23.87
CA ALA A 313 -15.25 6.95 -22.93
C ALA A 313 -14.40 5.70 -23.17
N GLN A 314 -14.19 5.33 -24.43
CA GLN A 314 -13.43 4.15 -24.83
C GLN A 314 -11.99 4.17 -24.33
N SER A 315 -11.32 5.32 -24.39
CA SER A 315 -9.95 5.46 -23.88
C SER A 315 -9.83 5.04 -22.41
N TYR A 316 -10.84 5.36 -21.61
CA TYR A 316 -10.89 5.03 -20.19
C TYR A 316 -11.27 3.58 -19.97
N TYR A 317 -12.26 3.03 -20.67
CA TYR A 317 -12.60 1.61 -20.57
C TYR A 317 -11.45 0.71 -21.01
N SER A 318 -10.71 1.10 -22.05
CA SER A 318 -9.51 0.37 -22.49
C SER A 318 -8.41 0.40 -21.42
N ALA A 319 -8.27 1.51 -20.69
CA ALA A 319 -7.35 1.59 -19.56
C ALA A 319 -7.78 0.68 -18.40
N VAL A 320 -9.08 0.59 -18.11
CA VAL A 320 -9.63 -0.36 -17.13
C VAL A 320 -9.29 -1.81 -17.49
N VAL A 321 -9.48 -2.19 -18.77
CA VAL A 321 -9.15 -3.55 -19.24
C VAL A 321 -7.65 -3.85 -19.08
N LYS A 322 -6.77 -2.91 -19.44
CA LYS A 322 -5.31 -3.05 -19.27
C LYS A 322 -4.88 -3.17 -17.81
N LEU A 323 -5.57 -2.50 -16.89
CA LEU A 323 -5.31 -2.65 -15.46
C LEU A 323 -5.75 -4.02 -14.96
N ALA A 324 -6.89 -4.53 -15.45
CA ALA A 324 -7.40 -5.84 -15.08
C ALA A 324 -6.53 -7.01 -15.55
N GLU A 325 -5.83 -6.87 -16.68
CA GLU A 325 -4.83 -7.87 -17.15
C GLU A 325 -3.71 -8.11 -16.14
N LYS A 326 -3.46 -7.14 -15.25
CA LYS A 326 -2.41 -7.19 -14.22
C LYS A 326 -2.96 -7.42 -12.82
N SER A 327 -4.28 -7.58 -12.65
CA SER A 327 -4.93 -7.65 -11.35
C SER A 327 -6.18 -8.50 -11.37
N ASP A 328 -6.08 -9.70 -10.80
CA ASP A 328 -7.22 -10.62 -10.64
C ASP A 328 -8.36 -10.00 -9.82
N VAL A 329 -8.01 -9.17 -8.83
CA VAL A 329 -9.00 -8.47 -8.00
C VAL A 329 -9.91 -7.59 -8.84
N VAL A 330 -9.39 -6.88 -9.85
CA VAL A 330 -10.18 -6.02 -10.75
C VAL A 330 -11.14 -6.86 -11.59
N GLN A 331 -10.71 -8.03 -12.07
CA GLN A 331 -11.52 -8.90 -12.94
C GLN A 331 -12.80 -9.40 -12.26
N THR A 332 -12.80 -9.49 -10.92
CA THR A 332 -13.98 -9.94 -10.15
C THR A 332 -15.04 -8.87 -9.92
N LYS A 333 -14.80 -7.62 -10.32
CA LYS A 333 -15.66 -6.48 -9.95
C LYS A 333 -16.69 -6.18 -11.03
N GLY A 334 -17.92 -5.84 -10.62
CA GLY A 334 -19.02 -5.55 -11.56
C GLY A 334 -18.76 -4.36 -12.49
N PHE A 335 -17.98 -3.35 -12.06
CA PHE A 335 -17.61 -2.23 -12.93
C PHE A 335 -16.69 -2.65 -14.07
N TYR A 336 -15.86 -3.70 -13.87
CA TYR A 336 -14.96 -4.21 -14.88
C TYR A 336 -15.74 -4.87 -16.02
N GLU A 337 -16.71 -5.73 -15.71
CA GLU A 337 -17.54 -6.38 -16.74
C GLU A 337 -18.27 -5.35 -17.61
N LYS A 338 -18.79 -4.28 -16.99
CA LYS A 338 -19.40 -3.16 -17.73
C LYS A 338 -18.39 -2.47 -18.66
N ALA A 339 -17.21 -2.12 -18.15
CA ALA A 339 -16.16 -1.48 -18.93
C ALA A 339 -15.66 -2.36 -20.08
N ARG A 340 -15.48 -3.67 -19.82
CA ARG A 340 -15.07 -4.68 -20.80
C ARG A 340 -16.12 -4.83 -21.92
N ALA A 341 -17.40 -4.92 -21.55
CA ALA A 341 -18.49 -5.00 -22.51
C ALA A 341 -18.56 -3.75 -23.40
N ALA A 342 -18.44 -2.55 -22.80
CA ALA A 342 -18.40 -1.29 -23.55
C ALA A 342 -17.20 -1.22 -24.50
N ALA A 343 -16.01 -1.65 -24.03
CA ALA A 343 -14.80 -1.67 -24.84
C ALA A 343 -14.90 -2.62 -26.04
N ASN A 344 -15.46 -3.82 -25.82
CA ASN A 344 -15.67 -4.81 -26.88
C ASN A 344 -16.74 -4.36 -27.88
N ALA A 345 -17.84 -3.77 -27.39
CA ALA A 345 -18.90 -3.25 -28.27
C ALA A 345 -18.37 -2.14 -29.19
N TRP A 346 -17.54 -1.24 -28.68
CA TRP A 346 -16.91 -0.21 -29.51
C TRP A 346 -15.94 -0.80 -30.52
N LEU A 347 -15.09 -1.76 -30.13
CA LEU A 347 -14.19 -2.46 -31.07
C LEU A 347 -14.98 -3.18 -32.16
N LYS A 348 -16.11 -3.81 -31.83
CA LYS A 348 -17.00 -4.45 -32.79
C LYS A 348 -17.57 -3.42 -33.77
N ARG A 349 -18.11 -2.30 -33.27
CA ARG A 349 -18.60 -1.20 -34.14
C ARG A 349 -17.51 -0.59 -35.01
N MET A 350 -16.27 -0.47 -34.53
CA MET A 350 -15.15 0.03 -35.35
C MET A 350 -14.72 -0.98 -36.42
N ARG A 351 -14.91 -2.28 -36.18
CA ARG A 351 -14.70 -3.33 -37.20
C ARG A 351 -15.84 -3.41 -38.21
N GLU A 352 -17.08 -3.14 -37.77
CA GLU A 352 -18.29 -3.20 -38.60
C GLU A 352 -18.61 -1.87 -39.32
N GLY A 353 -18.16 -0.74 -38.77
CA GLY A 353 -18.44 0.63 -39.24
C GLY A 353 -17.26 1.33 -39.91
N ARG A 354 -16.05 0.75 -39.88
CA ARG A 354 -15.12 1.00 -40.97
C ARG A 354 -15.66 0.20 -42.15
N PRO A 355 -15.84 0.79 -43.35
CA PRO A 355 -15.96 -0.05 -44.53
C PRO A 355 -14.74 -0.96 -44.45
N GLY A 356 -14.97 -2.27 -44.32
CA GLY A 356 -13.89 -3.20 -44.56
C GLY A 356 -13.28 -2.76 -45.89
N PHE A 357 -11.96 -2.70 -45.99
CA PHE A 357 -11.26 -2.55 -47.25
C PHE A 357 -11.51 -3.78 -48.16
N HIS A 358 -12.71 -4.35 -48.13
CA HIS A 358 -13.25 -5.35 -49.01
C HIS A 358 -13.50 -4.66 -50.35
N LEU A 359 -12.44 -4.70 -51.17
CA LEU A 359 -12.46 -4.58 -52.61
C LEU A 359 -13.32 -3.43 -53.14
N LEU A 360 -12.75 -2.22 -53.20
CA LEU A 360 -13.03 -1.40 -54.37
C LEU A 360 -12.82 -2.30 -55.60
N PRO A 361 -13.80 -2.49 -56.51
CA PRO A 361 -13.60 -3.30 -57.71
C PRO A 361 -12.33 -2.90 -58.48
N GLU A 362 -11.95 -1.64 -58.34
CA GLU A 362 -10.78 -0.97 -58.90
C GLU A 362 -9.43 -1.42 -58.36
N ILE A 363 -9.34 -2.02 -57.15
CA ILE A 363 -8.09 -2.58 -56.61
C ILE A 363 -7.96 -4.09 -56.83
N LYS A 364 -9.05 -4.78 -57.22
CA LYS A 364 -9.07 -6.24 -57.34
C LYS A 364 -7.99 -6.77 -58.28
N ALA A 365 -7.88 -6.16 -59.46
CA ALA A 365 -6.89 -6.55 -60.46
C ALA A 365 -5.45 -6.23 -60.04
N ASP A 366 -5.25 -5.20 -59.20
CA ASP A 366 -3.94 -4.87 -58.64
C ASP A 366 -3.57 -5.84 -57.51
N LEU A 367 -4.52 -6.19 -56.65
CA LEU A 367 -4.33 -7.13 -55.56
C LEU A 367 -4.04 -8.54 -56.06
N GLU A 368 -4.78 -9.04 -57.06
CA GLU A 368 -4.54 -10.36 -57.66
C GLU A 368 -3.11 -10.47 -58.24
N LYS A 369 -2.58 -9.38 -58.83
CA LYS A 369 -1.19 -9.34 -59.30
C LYS A 369 -0.20 -9.37 -58.15
N ILE A 370 -0.45 -8.60 -57.09
CA ILE A 370 0.42 -8.54 -55.92
C ILE A 370 0.44 -9.91 -55.21
N GLU A 371 -0.71 -10.56 -55.04
CA GLU A 371 -0.83 -11.88 -54.42
C GLU A 371 -0.15 -12.97 -55.27
N ALA A 372 -0.34 -12.95 -56.60
CA ALA A 372 0.35 -13.90 -57.48
C ALA A 372 1.88 -13.76 -57.40
N GLU A 373 2.39 -12.53 -57.35
CA GLU A 373 3.82 -12.27 -57.19
C GLU A 373 4.31 -12.56 -55.76
N PHE A 374 3.45 -12.39 -54.75
CA PHE A 374 3.76 -12.74 -53.36
C PHE A 374 4.01 -14.23 -53.17
N GLU A 375 3.19 -15.08 -53.79
CA GLU A 375 3.34 -16.54 -53.75
C GLU A 375 4.56 -16.99 -54.57
N ARG A 376 4.83 -16.33 -55.70
CA ARG A 376 5.88 -16.72 -56.66
C ARG A 376 7.29 -16.28 -56.25
N LEU A 377 7.44 -15.06 -55.73
CA LEU A 377 8.75 -14.42 -55.52
C LEU A 377 9.33 -14.70 -54.13
N LYS A 378 10.65 -14.65 -53.99
CA LYS A 378 11.28 -14.63 -52.66
C LYS A 378 11.19 -13.23 -52.05
N THR A 379 11.32 -13.13 -50.72
CA THR A 379 11.14 -11.87 -49.95
C THR A 379 11.86 -10.67 -50.58
N GLU A 380 13.12 -10.82 -50.99
CA GLU A 380 13.87 -9.73 -51.63
C GLU A 380 13.27 -9.29 -52.97
N GLU A 381 12.95 -10.25 -53.83
CA GLU A 381 12.40 -10.01 -55.16
C GLU A 381 11.00 -9.41 -55.07
N PHE A 382 10.20 -9.88 -54.11
CA PHE A 382 8.87 -9.35 -53.83
C PHE A 382 8.92 -7.89 -53.35
N LEU A 383 9.87 -7.55 -52.46
CA LEU A 383 10.07 -6.17 -52.02
C LEU A 383 10.50 -5.26 -53.18
N LYS A 384 11.41 -5.72 -54.05
CA LYS A 384 11.80 -4.99 -55.27
C LYS A 384 10.62 -4.79 -56.21
N TYR A 385 9.77 -5.81 -56.38
CA TYR A 385 8.55 -5.72 -57.17
C TYR A 385 7.60 -4.67 -56.61
N LEU A 386 7.30 -4.69 -55.30
CA LEU A 386 6.39 -3.72 -54.67
C LEU A 386 6.86 -2.28 -54.87
N TYR A 387 8.13 -1.99 -54.58
CA TYR A 387 8.65 -0.61 -54.71
C TYR A 387 8.73 -0.13 -56.16
N ARG A 388 8.78 -1.04 -57.13
CA ARG A 388 8.79 -0.71 -58.56
C ARG A 388 7.39 -0.50 -59.11
N SER A 389 6.47 -1.42 -58.82
CA SER A 389 5.13 -1.45 -59.40
C SER A 389 4.11 -0.63 -58.60
N TYR A 390 4.32 -0.51 -57.28
CA TYR A 390 3.42 0.15 -56.34
C TYR A 390 4.21 1.03 -55.37
N PRO A 391 4.99 2.03 -55.83
CA PRO A 391 5.93 2.78 -55.00
C PRO A 391 5.25 3.46 -53.79
N PRO A 392 5.83 3.37 -52.58
CA PRO A 392 5.23 3.96 -51.39
C PRO A 392 5.23 5.49 -51.47
N ARG A 393 4.07 6.09 -51.16
CA ARG A 393 3.86 7.56 -51.26
C ARG A 393 4.28 8.24 -49.95
N ALA A 394 5.23 9.17 -50.00
CA ALA A 394 5.64 9.93 -48.82
C ALA A 394 4.83 11.21 -48.62
N ARG A 395 4.65 11.58 -47.34
CA ARG A 395 3.90 12.77 -46.90
C ARG A 395 4.51 14.11 -47.36
N ASN A 396 5.76 14.09 -47.77
CA ASN A 396 6.60 15.27 -48.07
C ASN A 396 7.19 15.25 -49.49
N GLY A 397 6.66 14.42 -50.40
CA GLY A 397 7.07 14.39 -51.81
C GLY A 397 8.42 13.72 -52.10
N THR A 398 9.15 13.25 -51.08
CA THR A 398 10.39 12.47 -51.25
C THR A 398 10.05 10.99 -51.42
N ALA A 399 10.36 10.39 -52.57
CA ALA A 399 10.09 8.97 -52.81
C ALA A 399 10.79 8.08 -51.76
N TYR A 400 10.03 7.22 -51.09
CA TYR A 400 10.60 6.22 -50.20
C TYR A 400 11.40 5.20 -51.02
N THR A 401 12.68 5.02 -50.70
CA THR A 401 13.54 4.04 -51.36
C THR A 401 13.59 2.73 -50.57
N LEU A 402 13.70 1.63 -51.30
CA LEU A 402 14.04 0.34 -50.71
C LEU A 402 15.51 0.42 -50.27
N GLY A 403 15.81 0.00 -49.04
CA GLY A 403 17.20 -0.14 -48.59
C GLY A 403 17.95 -1.25 -49.33
N GLU A 404 19.24 -1.41 -49.06
CA GLU A 404 20.01 -2.52 -49.64
C GLU A 404 19.36 -3.89 -49.34
N THR A 405 19.36 -4.74 -50.35
CA THR A 405 18.94 -6.14 -50.27
C THR A 405 20.03 -7.01 -50.89
N GLY A 406 20.27 -8.21 -50.34
CA GLY A 406 21.31 -9.13 -50.84
C GLY A 406 21.77 -10.17 -49.81
N THR A 407 21.65 -9.86 -48.52
CA THR A 407 21.79 -10.83 -47.42
C THR A 407 20.46 -11.01 -46.68
N ALA A 408 20.32 -12.12 -45.94
CA ALA A 408 19.12 -12.37 -45.13
C ALA A 408 18.89 -11.27 -44.06
N ALA A 409 19.97 -10.75 -43.45
CA ALA A 409 19.89 -9.65 -42.49
C ALA A 409 19.41 -8.34 -43.14
N GLN A 410 19.97 -7.97 -44.30
CA GLN A 410 19.54 -6.79 -45.07
C GLN A 410 18.08 -6.91 -45.53
N SER A 411 17.66 -8.09 -45.99
CA SER A 411 16.28 -8.35 -46.41
C SER A 411 15.27 -8.21 -45.26
N ARG A 412 15.63 -8.59 -44.04
CA ARG A 412 14.79 -8.37 -42.84
C ARG A 412 14.65 -6.90 -42.49
N ILE A 413 15.75 -6.14 -42.58
CA ILE A 413 15.73 -4.69 -42.34
C ILE A 413 14.86 -3.99 -43.41
N ALA A 414 15.01 -4.38 -44.68
CA ALA A 414 14.21 -3.87 -45.78
C ALA A 414 12.71 -4.20 -45.60
N LEU A 415 12.38 -5.41 -45.13
CA LEU A 415 11.01 -5.82 -44.85
C LEU A 415 10.36 -5.00 -43.73
N ARG A 416 11.07 -4.71 -42.65
CA ARG A 416 10.57 -3.82 -41.57
C ARG A 416 10.36 -2.39 -42.07
N LYS A 417 11.25 -1.88 -42.92
CA LYS A 417 11.06 -0.57 -43.56
C LYS A 417 9.84 -0.57 -44.47
N ALA A 418 9.63 -1.62 -45.26
CA ALA A 418 8.45 -1.75 -46.11
C ALA A 418 7.16 -1.78 -45.28
N LEU A 419 7.11 -2.52 -44.17
CA LEU A 419 5.96 -2.52 -43.25
C LEU A 419 5.64 -1.11 -42.75
N HIS A 420 6.66 -0.31 -42.43
CA HIS A 420 6.46 1.08 -42.05
C HIS A 420 5.96 1.95 -43.22
N HIS A 421 6.56 1.81 -44.40
CA HIS A 421 6.22 2.62 -45.57
C HIS A 421 4.80 2.37 -46.11
N TYR A 422 4.31 1.13 -46.05
CA TYR A 422 2.97 0.78 -46.53
C TYR A 422 1.89 0.78 -45.42
N HIS A 423 2.25 1.08 -44.17
CA HIS A 423 1.27 1.10 -43.09
C HIS A 423 0.17 2.15 -43.36
N PRO A 424 -1.12 1.81 -43.21
CA PRO A 424 -2.22 2.74 -43.48
C PRO A 424 -2.13 4.06 -42.70
N ASP A 425 -1.68 4.02 -41.44
CA ASP A 425 -1.52 5.22 -40.61
C ASP A 425 -0.50 6.24 -41.18
N HIS A 426 0.48 5.77 -41.96
CA HIS A 426 1.47 6.63 -42.61
C HIS A 426 1.04 7.07 -44.01
N ASN A 427 0.00 6.45 -44.57
CA ASN A 427 -0.55 6.72 -45.90
C ASN A 427 -1.93 7.39 -45.85
N ALA A 428 -2.35 7.88 -44.67
CA ALA A 428 -3.66 8.50 -44.40
C ALA A 428 -4.04 9.70 -45.29
N LEU A 429 -3.10 10.25 -46.06
CA LEU A 429 -3.30 11.36 -47.00
C LEU A 429 -3.44 10.89 -48.47
N GLY A 430 -3.34 9.59 -48.74
CA GLY A 430 -3.59 9.02 -50.06
C GLY A 430 -5.08 8.97 -50.41
N ASP A 431 -5.37 8.70 -51.68
CA ASP A 431 -6.74 8.38 -52.12
C ASP A 431 -7.22 7.06 -51.46
N ASP A 432 -8.54 6.88 -51.38
CA ASP A 432 -9.15 5.71 -50.75
C ASP A 432 -8.68 4.39 -51.39
N LYS A 433 -8.40 4.42 -52.71
CA LYS A 433 -7.85 3.29 -53.47
C LYS A 433 -6.47 2.89 -52.95
N TRP A 434 -5.58 3.85 -52.76
CA TRP A 434 -4.22 3.66 -52.27
C TRP A 434 -4.21 3.20 -50.82
N LEU A 435 -5.05 3.79 -49.98
CA LEU A 435 -5.20 3.37 -48.59
C LEU A 435 -5.65 1.91 -48.46
N ALA A 436 -6.60 1.50 -49.29
CA ALA A 436 -7.04 0.11 -49.36
C ALA A 436 -5.92 -0.84 -49.79
N LEU A 437 -5.19 -0.47 -50.86
CA LEU A 437 -4.08 -1.27 -51.37
C LEU A 437 -2.93 -1.38 -50.36
N CYS A 438 -2.59 -0.30 -49.67
CA CYS A 438 -1.62 -0.27 -48.56
C CYS A 438 -2.01 -1.22 -47.42
N GLY A 439 -3.30 -1.27 -47.08
CA GLY A 439 -3.83 -2.20 -46.08
C GLY A 439 -3.57 -3.66 -46.44
N GLU A 440 -3.85 -4.04 -47.69
CA GLU A 440 -3.62 -5.42 -48.16
C GLU A 440 -2.14 -5.76 -48.33
N ILE A 441 -1.33 -4.84 -48.88
CA ILE A 441 0.13 -5.01 -48.96
C ILE A 441 0.73 -5.22 -47.56
N THR A 442 0.29 -4.45 -46.56
CA THR A 442 0.79 -4.58 -45.18
C THR A 442 0.49 -5.96 -44.60
N LYS A 443 -0.68 -6.55 -44.87
CA LYS A 443 -1.01 -7.92 -44.43
C LYS A 443 -0.05 -8.95 -45.03
N LEU A 444 0.21 -8.86 -46.33
CA LEU A 444 1.16 -9.75 -47.01
C LEU A 444 2.57 -9.62 -46.45
N LEU A 445 3.04 -8.38 -46.23
CA LEU A 445 4.35 -8.12 -45.63
C LEU A 445 4.46 -8.67 -44.19
N LEU A 446 3.37 -8.63 -43.40
CA LEU A 446 3.32 -9.22 -42.06
C LEU A 446 3.45 -10.74 -42.11
N LEU A 447 2.78 -11.40 -43.05
CA LEU A 447 2.91 -12.86 -43.24
C LEU A 447 4.36 -13.26 -43.57
N ARG A 448 5.02 -12.54 -44.48
CA ARG A 448 6.46 -12.76 -44.78
C ARG A 448 7.36 -12.49 -43.57
N HIS A 449 7.04 -11.47 -42.77
CA HIS A 449 7.83 -11.14 -41.58
C HIS A 449 7.71 -12.24 -40.53
N GLN A 450 6.52 -12.79 -40.33
CA GLN A 450 6.27 -13.90 -39.41
C GLN A 450 6.94 -15.20 -39.90
N ALA A 451 6.83 -15.53 -41.19
CA ALA A 451 7.48 -16.71 -41.76
C ALA A 451 9.02 -16.66 -41.67
N ASN A 452 9.62 -15.48 -41.89
CA ASN A 452 11.07 -15.30 -41.74
C ASN A 452 11.55 -15.33 -40.27
N ALA A 453 10.64 -15.17 -39.29
CA ALA A 453 10.96 -15.26 -37.87
C ALA A 453 10.83 -16.69 -37.29
N GLN A 454 10.16 -17.60 -38.03
CA GLN A 454 9.97 -19.01 -37.65
C GLN A 454 10.94 -19.98 -38.35
N ALA A 455 11.74 -19.50 -39.30
CA ALA A 455 12.76 -20.27 -40.01
C ALA A 455 14.16 -20.16 -39.37
N GLU A 456 14.24 -19.56 -38.17
CA GLU A 456 15.37 -19.58 -37.22
C GLU A 456 15.08 -20.64 -36.14
#